data_AF-A0A2N2ELB5-F1
#
_entry.id   AF-A0A2N2ELB5-F1
#
_cell.length_a   1.000
_cell.length_b   1.000
_cell.length_c   1.000
_cell.angle_alpha   90.00
_cell.angle_beta   90.00
_cell.angle_gamma   90.00
#
_symmetry.space_group_name_H-M   'P 1'
#
loop_
_entity.id
_entity.type
_entity.pdbx_description
1 polymer ?
#
loop_
_entity_poly.entity_id
_entity_poly.type
_entity_poly.pdbx_seq_one_letter_code
_entity_poly.pdbx_strand_id
1 'polypeptide(L)'
;PAEIVMEEAPRPGPRALRGEEDNFFARPEHYQGRDLEMQLQMITAKRVPSGWRLNLVYSGRSKEIAYLYVEDSGVLGPKPDLRIGYDYKVSFRCGKGSSGAGNTLLAIEPTGGKADWATGLSATE
;
A
#
# COMPACT_ATOMS: atom_id res chain seq x y z
N PRO A 1 1.96 32.84 -35.46
CA PRO A 1 2.56 31.51 -35.15
C PRO A 1 2.29 31.15 -33.68
N ALA A 2 1.40 30.19 -33.44
CA ALA A 2 1.12 29.70 -32.09
C ALA A 2 2.07 28.52 -31.78
N GLU A 3 2.90 28.68 -30.75
CA GLU A 3 3.69 27.60 -30.16
C GLU A 3 2.72 26.64 -29.45
N ILE A 4 2.58 25.44 -29.99
CA ILE A 4 1.93 24.33 -29.33
C ILE A 4 2.97 23.74 -28.39
N VAL A 5 2.89 24.11 -27.11
CA VAL A 5 3.65 23.46 -26.04
C VAL A 5 3.10 22.05 -25.93
N MET A 6 3.81 21.07 -26.50
CA MET A 6 3.54 19.66 -26.29
C MET A 6 3.81 19.36 -24.81
N GLU A 7 2.73 19.23 -24.03
CA GLU A 7 2.76 18.70 -22.67
C GLU A 7 3.36 17.28 -22.74
N GLU A 8 4.58 17.12 -22.21
CA GLU A 8 5.31 15.86 -22.19
C GLU A 8 4.51 14.89 -21.31
N ALA A 9 3.77 13.97 -21.94
CA ALA A 9 3.00 12.95 -21.24
C ALA A 9 3.92 12.19 -20.26
N PRO A 10 3.47 11.94 -19.00
CA PRO A 10 4.33 11.35 -17.98
C PRO A 10 4.82 9.99 -18.48
N ARG A 11 6.16 9.83 -18.51
CA ARG A 11 6.80 8.59 -18.95
C ARG A 11 6.25 7.43 -18.11
N PRO A 12 5.83 6.31 -18.72
CA PRO A 12 5.35 5.17 -17.96
C PRO A 12 6.49 4.69 -17.07
N GLY A 13 6.36 4.91 -15.76
CA GLY A 13 7.26 4.36 -14.77
C GLY A 13 7.28 2.83 -14.87
N PRO A 14 8.29 2.16 -14.27
CA PRO A 14 8.32 0.71 -14.18
C PRO A 14 6.96 0.20 -13.68
N ARG A 15 6.33 -0.66 -14.48
CA ARG A 15 4.98 -1.15 -14.23
C ARG A 15 4.98 -1.96 -12.92
N ALA A 16 4.20 -1.52 -11.94
CA ALA A 16 4.06 -2.25 -10.67
C ALA A 16 3.65 -3.71 -10.92
N LEU A 17 4.28 -4.63 -10.20
CA LEU A 17 3.96 -6.05 -10.24
C LEU A 17 2.63 -6.29 -9.51
N ARG A 18 1.73 -7.08 -10.13
CA ARG A 18 0.37 -7.36 -9.63
C ARG A 18 0.18 -8.87 -9.49
N GLY A 19 -0.59 -9.31 -8.49
CA GLY A 19 -0.84 -10.74 -8.27
C GLY A 19 0.34 -11.50 -7.68
N GLU A 20 1.30 -10.78 -7.09
CA GLU A 20 2.54 -11.32 -6.51
C GLU A 20 2.50 -11.39 -4.98
N GLU A 21 1.33 -11.25 -4.36
CA GLU A 21 1.17 -11.14 -2.91
C GLU A 21 1.75 -12.35 -2.17
N ASP A 22 1.28 -13.56 -2.51
CA ASP A 22 1.74 -14.81 -1.90
C ASP A 22 3.27 -14.97 -2.03
N ASN A 23 3.83 -14.66 -3.21
CA ASN A 23 5.27 -14.76 -3.48
C ASN A 23 6.07 -13.70 -2.70
N PHE A 24 5.56 -12.48 -2.65
CA PHE A 24 6.18 -11.37 -1.93
C PHE A 24 6.26 -11.68 -0.43
N PHE A 25 5.17 -12.15 0.18
CA PHE A 25 5.18 -12.45 1.62
C PHE A 25 6.00 -13.71 1.94
N ALA A 26 6.15 -14.64 1.00
CA ALA A 26 7.04 -15.79 1.17
C ALA A 26 8.54 -15.43 1.04
N ARG A 27 8.89 -14.50 0.14
CA ARG A 27 10.28 -14.12 -0.21
C ARG A 27 10.41 -12.64 -0.55
N PRO A 28 10.22 -11.72 0.41
CA PRO A 28 10.19 -10.29 0.14
C PRO A 28 11.54 -9.77 -0.39
N GLU A 29 12.64 -10.44 -0.09
CA GLU A 29 14.00 -10.11 -0.54
C GLU A 29 14.14 -10.10 -2.07
N HIS A 30 13.38 -10.93 -2.79
CA HIS A 30 13.38 -10.97 -4.25
C HIS A 30 12.76 -9.73 -4.91
N TYR A 31 12.05 -8.93 -4.12
CA TYR A 31 11.33 -7.74 -4.58
C TYR A 31 12.04 -6.44 -4.19
N GLN A 32 13.26 -6.51 -3.66
CA GLN A 32 14.04 -5.30 -3.35
C GLN A 32 14.18 -4.39 -4.58
N GLY A 33 13.87 -3.11 -4.39
CA GLY A 33 13.87 -2.07 -5.42
C GLY A 33 12.69 -2.12 -6.39
N ARG A 34 11.76 -3.08 -6.23
CA ARG A 34 10.60 -3.24 -7.13
C ARG A 34 9.37 -2.51 -6.60
N ASP A 35 8.51 -2.15 -7.54
CA ASP A 35 7.20 -1.59 -7.26
C ASP A 35 6.15 -2.70 -7.35
N LEU A 36 5.29 -2.79 -6.34
CA LEU A 36 4.20 -3.77 -6.26
C LEU A 36 2.88 -3.05 -6.08
N GLU A 37 1.81 -3.64 -6.60
CA GLU A 37 0.42 -3.25 -6.35
C GLU A 37 -0.35 -4.48 -5.88
N MET A 38 -1.03 -4.35 -4.74
CA MET A 38 -1.81 -5.43 -4.14
C MET A 38 -3.01 -4.90 -3.36
N GLN A 39 -4.03 -5.73 -3.23
CA GLN A 39 -5.19 -5.44 -2.39
C GLN A 39 -4.91 -5.87 -0.96
N LEU A 40 -4.90 -4.91 -0.05
CA LEU A 40 -4.58 -5.11 1.37
C LEU A 40 -5.58 -4.39 2.24
N GLN A 41 -5.80 -4.93 3.42
CA GLN A 41 -6.69 -4.32 4.38
C GLN A 41 -5.94 -3.40 5.34
N MET A 42 -6.49 -2.22 5.62
CA MET A 42 -5.95 -1.29 6.59
C MET A 42 -6.18 -1.77 8.04
N ILE A 43 -5.10 -1.91 8.81
CA ILE A 43 -5.14 -2.23 10.24
C ILE A 43 -4.92 -0.98 11.09
N THR A 44 -3.88 -0.20 10.79
CA THR A 44 -3.64 1.08 11.45
C THR A 44 -2.99 2.08 10.50
N ALA A 45 -3.27 3.37 10.71
CA ALA A 45 -2.56 4.47 10.09
C ALA A 45 -2.09 5.42 11.20
N LYS A 46 -0.78 5.58 11.34
CA LYS A 46 -0.17 6.40 12.39
C LYS A 46 0.59 7.57 11.79
N ARG A 47 0.34 8.79 12.30
CA ARG A 47 1.16 9.95 11.97
C ARG A 47 2.57 9.80 12.57
N VAL A 48 3.58 10.03 11.76
CA VAL A 48 5.01 10.03 12.14
C VAL A 48 5.66 11.34 11.64
N PRO A 49 6.85 11.73 12.12
CA PRO A 49 7.48 12.99 11.70
C PRO A 49 7.66 13.11 10.18
N SER A 50 7.93 12.00 9.48
CA SER A 50 8.14 11.95 8.03
C SER A 50 6.85 11.89 7.20
N GLY A 51 5.67 11.74 7.82
CA GLY A 51 4.44 11.49 7.08
C GLY A 51 3.47 10.56 7.83
N TRP A 52 3.02 9.52 7.15
CA TRP A 52 2.18 8.47 7.73
C TRP A 52 2.89 7.13 7.65
N ARG A 53 2.67 6.28 8.65
CA ARG A 53 3.01 4.86 8.59
C ARG A 53 1.72 4.06 8.56
N LEU A 54 1.54 3.29 7.50
CA LEU A 54 0.43 2.39 7.30
C LEU A 54 0.84 0.99 7.75
N ASN A 55 -0.06 0.32 8.47
CA ASN A 55 0.01 -1.10 8.75
C ASN A 55 -1.16 -1.76 8.02
N LEU A 56 -0.83 -2.61 7.07
CA LEU A 56 -1.74 -3.26 6.16
C LEU A 56 -1.63 -4.77 6.34
N VAL A 57 -2.70 -5.50 6.07
CA VAL A 57 -2.70 -6.95 6.19
C VAL A 57 -3.13 -7.61 4.88
N TYR A 58 -2.45 -8.70 4.56
CA TYR A 58 -2.81 -9.65 3.52
C TYR A 58 -3.31 -10.93 4.18
N SER A 59 -4.46 -11.40 3.74
CA SER A 59 -4.99 -12.73 4.07
C SER A 59 -4.77 -13.62 2.86
N GLY A 60 -3.71 -14.42 2.91
CA GLY A 60 -3.34 -15.30 1.80
C GLY A 60 -4.33 -16.44 1.60
N ARG A 61 -4.17 -17.18 0.49
CA ARG A 61 -5.03 -18.34 0.19
C ARG A 61 -4.93 -19.44 1.23
N SER A 62 -3.80 -19.54 1.93
CA SER A 62 -3.55 -20.46 3.04
C SER A 62 -4.25 -20.05 4.34
N LYS A 63 -4.99 -18.93 4.37
CA LYS A 63 -5.50 -18.25 5.58
C LYS A 63 -4.39 -17.74 6.51
N GLU A 64 -3.15 -17.69 6.04
CA GLU A 64 -2.07 -17.05 6.76
C GLU A 64 -2.22 -15.53 6.67
N ILE A 65 -2.00 -14.88 7.81
CA ILE A 65 -2.08 -13.44 7.95
C ILE A 65 -0.67 -12.87 7.86
N ALA A 66 -0.42 -12.04 6.85
CA ALA A 66 0.87 -11.38 6.65
C ALA A 66 0.70 -9.85 6.76
N TYR A 67 1.66 -9.20 7.42
CA TYR A 67 1.62 -7.75 7.63
C TYR A 67 2.57 -7.03 6.68
N LEU A 68 2.13 -5.88 6.18
CA LEU A 68 2.93 -4.94 5.40
C LEU A 68 2.95 -3.58 6.09
N TYR A 69 4.15 -3.06 6.34
CA TYR A 69 4.35 -1.70 6.80
C TYR A 69 4.83 -0.83 5.65
N VAL A 70 4.11 0.26 5.39
CA VAL A 70 4.42 1.22 4.33
C VAL A 70 4.52 2.63 4.89
N GLU A 71 5.56 3.35 4.50
CA GLU A 71 5.78 4.74 4.85
C GLU A 71 5.32 5.66 3.72
N ASP A 72 4.48 6.62 4.06
CA ASP A 72 4.07 7.70 3.19
C ASP A 72 5.11 8.82 3.19
N SER A 73 5.57 9.19 2.00
CA SER A 73 6.51 10.30 1.77
C SER A 73 5.83 11.52 1.13
N GLY A 74 4.51 11.67 1.28
CA GLY A 74 3.75 12.83 0.80
C GLY A 74 2.57 12.53 -0.11
N VAL A 75 2.23 11.27 -0.33
CA VAL A 75 1.08 10.80 -1.14
C VAL A 75 -0.24 11.11 -0.43
N LEU A 76 -0.31 10.92 0.89
CA LEU A 76 -1.57 11.01 1.65
C LEU A 76 -1.96 12.42 2.09
N GLY A 77 -1.01 13.36 2.08
CA GLY A 77 -1.21 14.69 2.63
C GLY A 77 -1.43 14.72 4.16
N PRO A 78 -1.92 15.84 4.71
CA PRO A 78 -1.94 16.07 6.16
C PRO A 78 -3.10 15.39 6.91
N LYS A 79 -4.22 15.14 6.24
CA LYS A 79 -5.45 14.57 6.83
C LYS A 79 -6.10 13.58 5.86
N PRO A 80 -5.54 12.38 5.70
CA PRO A 80 -6.11 11.39 4.79
C PRO A 80 -7.37 10.75 5.37
N ASP A 81 -8.37 10.49 4.52
CA ASP A 81 -9.57 9.72 4.89
C ASP A 81 -9.29 8.21 4.77
N LEU A 82 -8.54 7.67 5.74
CA LEU A 82 -8.26 6.24 5.84
C LEU A 82 -9.16 5.60 6.89
N ARG A 83 -9.77 4.47 6.54
CA ARG A 83 -10.71 3.73 7.39
C ARG A 83 -10.10 2.40 7.78
N ILE A 84 -10.07 2.13 9.08
CA ILE A 84 -9.60 0.85 9.62
C ILE A 84 -10.59 -0.25 9.29
N GLY A 85 -10.07 -1.42 8.91
CA GLY A 85 -10.86 -2.58 8.53
C GLY A 85 -11.32 -2.60 7.07
N TYR A 86 -10.99 -1.57 6.28
CA TYR A 86 -11.33 -1.48 4.86
C TYR A 86 -10.18 -1.94 3.97
N ASP A 87 -10.55 -2.46 2.80
CA ASP A 87 -9.62 -2.92 1.78
C ASP A 87 -9.24 -1.79 0.83
N TYR A 88 -7.94 -1.71 0.56
CA TYR A 88 -7.33 -0.73 -0.31
C TYR A 88 -6.48 -1.44 -1.37
N LYS A 89 -6.47 -0.89 -2.58
CA LYS A 89 -5.45 -1.21 -3.57
C LYS A 89 -4.25 -0.33 -3.26
N VAL A 90 -3.13 -0.93 -2.86
CA VAL A 90 -1.94 -0.24 -2.39
C VAL A 90 -0.81 -0.49 -3.38
N SER A 91 -0.26 0.59 -3.93
CA SER A 91 0.99 0.57 -4.69
C SER A 91 2.14 1.05 -3.81
N PHE A 92 3.24 0.30 -3.75
CA PHE A 92 4.41 0.65 -2.94
C PHE A 92 5.71 0.18 -3.60
N ARG A 93 6.80 0.85 -3.25
CA ARG A 93 8.17 0.40 -3.56
C ARG A 93 8.72 -0.41 -2.40
N CYS A 94 9.17 -1.63 -2.64
CA CYS A 94 9.86 -2.44 -1.64
C CYS A 94 11.35 -2.06 -1.58
N GLY A 95 11.73 -1.15 -0.68
CA GLY A 95 13.11 -0.62 -0.65
C GLY A 95 14.14 -1.59 -0.04
N LYS A 96 13.76 -2.35 0.99
CA LYS A 96 14.68 -3.20 1.76
C LYS A 96 14.48 -4.71 1.57
N GLY A 97 13.59 -5.12 0.66
CA GLY A 97 13.26 -6.54 0.50
C GLY A 97 12.59 -7.13 1.75
N SER A 98 11.75 -6.35 2.43
CA SER A 98 11.08 -6.76 3.68
C SER A 98 9.65 -6.21 3.71
N SER A 99 8.70 -7.02 4.16
CA SER A 99 7.34 -6.55 4.43
C SER A 99 7.24 -5.70 5.71
N GLY A 100 8.20 -5.87 6.63
CA GLY A 100 8.22 -5.21 7.95
C GLY A 100 8.72 -3.77 7.95
N ALA A 101 9.52 -3.37 6.96
CA ALA A 101 10.15 -2.05 6.95
C ALA A 101 10.72 -1.68 5.57
N GLY A 102 10.91 -0.37 5.35
CA GLY A 102 11.58 0.15 4.16
C GLY A 102 10.73 0.11 2.90
N ASN A 103 9.40 0.00 3.04
CA ASN A 103 8.47 0.13 1.93
C ASN A 103 7.95 1.55 1.85
N THR A 104 7.90 2.12 0.65
CA THR A 104 7.46 3.50 0.43
C THR A 104 6.16 3.51 -0.37
N LEU A 105 5.18 4.26 0.10
CA LEU A 105 3.88 4.38 -0.54
C LEU A 105 4.02 5.13 -1.87
N LEU A 106 3.42 4.57 -2.93
CA LEU A 106 3.34 5.22 -4.24
C LEU A 106 1.91 5.67 -4.54
N ALA A 107 0.92 4.84 -4.23
CA ALA A 107 -0.49 5.16 -4.37
C ALA A 107 -1.35 4.30 -3.44
N ILE A 108 -2.54 4.79 -3.09
CA ILE A 108 -3.53 4.03 -2.33
C ILE A 108 -4.93 4.44 -2.77
N GLU A 109 -5.76 3.45 -3.09
CA GLU A 109 -7.14 3.66 -3.55
C GLU A 109 -8.10 2.79 -2.72
N PRO A 110 -9.21 3.35 -2.21
CA PRO A 110 -10.22 2.56 -1.52
C PRO A 110 -10.93 1.64 -2.52
N THR A 111 -11.11 0.37 -2.14
CA THR A 111 -11.84 -0.59 -2.99
C THR A 111 -13.35 -0.62 -2.70
N GLY A 112 -13.76 -0.06 -1.56
CA GLY A 112 -15.12 -0.20 -1.02
C GLY A 112 -15.34 -1.51 -0.24
N GLY A 113 -14.39 -2.45 -0.28
CA GLY A 113 -14.39 -3.66 0.53
C GLY A 113 -14.17 -3.37 2.00
N LYS A 114 -14.85 -4.12 2.86
CA LYS A 114 -14.64 -4.13 4.31
C LYS A 114 -14.46 -5.59 4.71
N ALA A 115 -13.41 -5.91 5.45
CA ALA A 115 -13.23 -7.31 5.83
C ALA A 115 -14.25 -7.76 6.88
N ASP A 116 -14.58 -9.04 6.81
CA ASP A 116 -15.60 -9.68 7.64
C ASP A 116 -15.28 -9.58 9.14
N TRP A 117 -14.01 -9.66 9.55
CA TRP A 117 -13.64 -9.55 10.97
C TRP A 117 -13.85 -8.13 11.54
N ALA A 118 -13.88 -7.09 10.71
CA ALA A 118 -14.20 -5.72 11.12
C ALA A 118 -15.71 -5.53 11.38
N THR A 119 -16.50 -6.59 11.31
CA THR A 119 -17.91 -6.64 11.76
C THR A 119 -18.08 -7.25 13.15
N GLY A 120 -17.02 -7.82 13.76
CA GLY A 120 -17.16 -8.67 14.96
C GLY A 120 -16.16 -8.46 16.11
N LEU A 121 -15.22 -7.50 16.03
CA LEU A 121 -14.42 -7.07 17.18
C LEU A 121 -14.72 -5.62 17.49
N SER A 122 -15.36 -5.43 18.63
CA SER A 122 -15.68 -4.18 19.30
C SER A 122 -14.63 -3.10 19.06
N ALA A 123 -14.93 -2.17 18.14
CA ALA A 123 -14.39 -0.82 18.18
C ALA A 123 -15.15 -0.08 19.29
N THR A 124 -14.90 -0.46 20.54
CA THR A 124 -15.36 0.28 21.72
C THR A 124 -14.35 1.38 22.01
N GLU A 125 -14.85 2.60 21.78
CA GLU A 125 -14.53 3.93 22.37
C GLU A 125 -13.13 4.21 22.91
#